data_AF-A0A1D1XVD9-F1
#
_entry.id   AF-A0A1D1XVD9-F1
#
_cell.length_a   1.000
_cell.length_b   1.000
_cell.length_c   1.000
_cell.angle_alpha   90.00
_cell.angle_beta   90.00
_cell.angle_gamma   90.00
#
_symmetry.space_group_name_H-M   'P 1'
#
loop_
_entity.id
_entity.type
_entity.pdbx_description
1 polymer ?
#
loop_
_entity_poly.entity_id
_entity_poly.type
_entity_poly.pdbx_seq_one_letter_code
_entity_poly.pdbx_strand_id
1 'polypeptide(L)'
;MRPPRDAPPSWYKTEALEKMKEHGVIYLTPFSHRLAEEIDDPEFQRLRCRVNYHALRFKPHIMKLSHAIVRKLRAQGHFMSIHLRFEMDMLAFAGCLKIFTPEEQQILKKYRQENFAEKELEYDTRRAMGKCPLTPKEVGLILRSMGFDNSTRIYLAAGELFGGDRFMKPLRTLFPRLENHSSVGPVEKLEENTQGLVGSAVDYMVCLLSDIFMPTYDGPSNFANNILGHRLYYGFRTIILPDRKALAPVFIDRENGLTAGFEERVRRVMFNTKFGGPHKRIRPESFYTNSWPECFCQMSARDPADQCPPENVLEVLDGRLQREEGEFPGPVKTSNWTDTIVEEI
;
A
#
# COMPACT_ATOMS: atom_id res chain seq x y z
N MET A 1 -24.12 -15.61 -12.12
CA MET A 1 -23.14 -16.58 -12.65
C MET A 1 -21.88 -16.55 -11.80
N ARG A 2 -21.13 -17.66 -11.76
CA ARG A 2 -19.88 -17.76 -11.00
C ARG A 2 -18.70 -18.01 -11.95
N PRO A 3 -17.90 -16.97 -12.27
CA PRO A 3 -16.71 -17.14 -13.08
C PRO A 3 -15.74 -18.14 -12.44
N PRO A 4 -15.06 -19.00 -13.23
CA PRO A 4 -13.96 -19.80 -12.72
C PRO A 4 -12.86 -18.91 -12.13
N ARG A 5 -12.01 -19.49 -11.28
CA ARG A 5 -10.79 -18.79 -10.85
C ARG A 5 -9.87 -18.63 -12.06
N ASP A 6 -9.29 -17.44 -12.23
CA ASP A 6 -8.43 -17.11 -13.36
C ASP A 6 -9.10 -17.35 -14.73
N ALA A 7 -10.38 -16.98 -14.82
CA ALA A 7 -11.20 -17.05 -16.02
C ALA A 7 -10.52 -16.34 -17.20
N PRO A 8 -10.34 -17.01 -18.35
CA PRO A 8 -9.77 -16.39 -19.54
C PRO A 8 -10.74 -15.39 -20.16
N PRO A 9 -10.27 -14.43 -20.97
CA PRO A 9 -11.14 -13.50 -21.69
C PRO A 9 -12.21 -14.20 -22.56
N SER A 10 -11.92 -15.41 -23.07
CA SER A 10 -12.88 -16.20 -23.84
C SER A 10 -14.14 -16.53 -23.06
N TRP A 11 -14.05 -16.86 -21.77
CA TRP A 11 -15.21 -17.15 -20.91
C TRP A 11 -16.19 -15.97 -20.83
N TYR A 12 -15.66 -14.75 -20.77
CA TYR A 12 -16.48 -13.54 -20.77
C TYR A 12 -17.12 -13.27 -22.13
N LYS A 13 -16.41 -13.56 -23.22
CA LYS A 13 -16.87 -13.37 -24.61
C LYS A 13 -17.84 -14.48 -25.07
N THR A 14 -17.90 -15.62 -24.37
CA THR A 14 -18.79 -16.74 -24.67
C THR A 14 -19.87 -16.89 -23.61
N GLU A 15 -19.59 -17.57 -22.50
CA GLU A 15 -20.58 -17.97 -21.49
C GLU A 15 -21.27 -16.77 -20.86
N ALA A 16 -20.49 -15.76 -20.43
CA ALA A 16 -21.07 -14.57 -19.81
C ALA A 16 -21.88 -13.75 -20.82
N LEU A 17 -21.37 -13.58 -22.05
CA LEU A 17 -22.04 -12.82 -23.09
C LEU A 17 -23.35 -13.49 -23.54
N GLU A 18 -23.38 -14.82 -23.64
CA GLU A 18 -24.59 -15.57 -23.98
C GLU A 18 -25.70 -15.33 -22.94
N LYS A 19 -25.36 -15.45 -21.65
CA LYS A 19 -26.31 -15.15 -20.57
C LYS A 19 -26.71 -13.68 -20.48
N MET A 20 -25.80 -12.76 -20.83
CA MET A 20 -26.14 -11.35 -20.92
C MET A 20 -27.10 -11.07 -22.07
N LYS A 21 -26.97 -11.75 -23.21
CA LYS A 21 -27.94 -11.64 -24.33
C LYS A 21 -29.30 -12.24 -23.96
N GLU A 22 -29.32 -13.35 -23.22
CA GLU A 22 -30.54 -14.02 -22.77
C GLU A 22 -31.32 -13.19 -21.74
N HIS A 23 -30.63 -12.58 -20.77
CA HIS A 23 -31.28 -11.94 -19.62
C HIS A 23 -31.18 -10.40 -19.61
N GLY A 24 -30.43 -9.79 -20.54
CA GLY A 24 -30.12 -8.36 -20.57
C GLY A 24 -29.07 -7.91 -19.55
N VAL A 25 -29.09 -8.49 -18.34
CA VAL A 25 -28.15 -8.21 -17.24
C VAL A 25 -27.73 -9.52 -16.58
N ILE A 26 -26.46 -9.62 -16.21
CA ILE A 26 -25.93 -10.72 -15.40
C ILE A 26 -25.26 -10.19 -14.13
N TYR A 27 -25.40 -10.93 -13.04
CA TYR A 27 -24.64 -10.71 -11.81
C TYR A 27 -23.53 -11.76 -11.69
N LEU A 28 -22.27 -11.31 -11.63
CA LEU A 28 -21.10 -12.17 -11.44
C LEU A 28 -20.73 -12.24 -9.96
N THR A 29 -20.71 -13.43 -9.38
CA THR A 29 -20.40 -13.65 -7.96
C THR A 29 -19.35 -14.76 -7.80
N PRO A 30 -18.37 -14.62 -6.90
CA PRO A 30 -18.20 -13.53 -5.93
C PRO A 30 -17.51 -12.30 -6.51
N PHE A 31 -17.73 -11.13 -5.90
CA PHE A 31 -17.05 -9.87 -6.22
C PHE A 31 -15.55 -9.99 -5.91
N SER A 32 -14.80 -10.52 -6.88
CA SER A 32 -13.38 -10.87 -6.75
C SER A 32 -12.70 -10.71 -8.10
N HIS A 33 -11.39 -10.50 -8.10
CA HIS A 33 -10.59 -10.63 -9.31
C HIS A 33 -10.73 -12.07 -9.81
N ARG A 34 -11.42 -12.25 -10.93
CA ARG A 34 -11.62 -13.57 -11.55
C ARG A 34 -11.00 -13.67 -12.93
N LEU A 35 -10.71 -12.54 -13.56
CA LEU A 35 -9.97 -12.51 -14.83
C LEU A 35 -8.57 -13.08 -14.62
N ALA A 36 -8.10 -13.89 -15.56
CA ALA A 36 -6.74 -14.41 -15.57
C ALA A 36 -5.69 -13.29 -15.41
N GLU A 37 -4.65 -13.55 -14.61
CA GLU A 37 -3.58 -12.57 -14.38
C GLU A 37 -2.75 -12.30 -15.63
N GLU A 38 -2.43 -13.38 -16.35
CA GLU A 38 -1.70 -13.36 -17.63
C GLU A 38 -2.70 -13.46 -18.78
N ILE A 39 -2.70 -12.45 -19.64
CA ILE A 39 -3.56 -12.34 -20.82
C ILE A 39 -2.66 -12.09 -22.02
N ASP A 40 -2.82 -12.91 -23.06
CA ASP A 40 -1.98 -12.84 -24.27
C ASP A 40 -2.22 -11.56 -25.09
N ASP A 41 -3.38 -10.93 -24.92
CA ASP A 41 -3.73 -9.66 -25.57
C ASP A 41 -3.11 -8.47 -24.82
N PRO A 42 -2.07 -7.80 -25.38
CA PRO A 42 -1.38 -6.70 -24.71
C PRO A 42 -2.30 -5.48 -24.51
N GLU A 43 -3.29 -5.26 -25.37
CA GLU A 43 -4.23 -4.14 -25.21
C GLU A 43 -5.13 -4.32 -24.00
N PHE A 44 -5.48 -5.55 -23.65
CA PHE A 44 -6.22 -5.84 -22.42
C PHE A 44 -5.38 -5.55 -21.18
N GLN A 45 -4.09 -5.90 -21.19
CA GLN A 45 -3.20 -5.56 -20.07
C GLN A 45 -2.99 -4.04 -19.96
N ARG A 46 -2.74 -3.35 -21.08
CA ARG A 46 -2.64 -1.88 -21.12
C ARG A 46 -3.93 -1.19 -20.66
N LEU A 47 -5.10 -1.71 -21.03
CA LEU A 47 -6.38 -1.21 -20.55
C LEU A 47 -6.51 -1.37 -19.03
N ARG A 48 -6.10 -2.51 -18.45
CA ARG A 48 -6.06 -2.70 -16.99
C ARG A 48 -5.19 -1.64 -16.33
N CYS A 49 -4.04 -1.29 -16.91
CA CYS A 49 -3.18 -0.20 -16.41
C CYS A 49 -3.92 1.15 -16.39
N ARG A 50 -4.52 1.54 -17.52
CA ARG A 50 -5.23 2.82 -17.66
C ARG A 50 -6.41 2.90 -16.69
N VAL A 51 -7.17 1.81 -16.55
CA VAL A 51 -8.29 1.77 -15.61
C VAL A 51 -7.78 1.87 -14.17
N ASN A 52 -6.81 1.04 -13.79
CA ASN A 52 -6.35 0.92 -12.40
C ASN A 52 -5.63 2.18 -11.90
N TYR A 53 -4.85 2.85 -12.74
CA TYR A 53 -3.98 3.96 -12.32
C TYR A 53 -4.42 5.34 -12.81
N HIS A 54 -5.29 5.45 -13.84
CA HIS A 54 -5.75 6.74 -14.36
C HIS A 54 -7.25 6.98 -14.18
N ALA A 55 -8.08 5.98 -14.47
CA ALA A 55 -9.54 6.14 -14.40
C ALA A 55 -10.06 6.15 -12.95
N LEU A 56 -9.49 5.30 -12.09
CA LEU A 56 -9.86 5.25 -10.67
C LEU A 56 -9.22 6.40 -9.90
N ARG A 57 -10.01 7.45 -9.67
CA ARG A 57 -9.59 8.64 -8.91
C ARG A 57 -10.47 8.83 -7.69
N PHE A 58 -9.85 9.17 -6.55
CA PHE A 58 -10.62 9.55 -5.36
C PHE A 58 -11.34 10.89 -5.56
N LYS A 59 -12.40 11.11 -4.78
CA LYS A 59 -13.15 12.37 -4.78
C LYS A 59 -12.22 13.55 -4.44
N PRO A 60 -12.47 14.75 -4.99
CA PRO A 60 -11.59 15.92 -4.79
C PRO A 60 -11.28 16.26 -3.33
N HIS A 61 -12.24 16.07 -2.40
CA HIS A 61 -12.01 16.34 -0.98
C HIS A 61 -11.02 15.38 -0.33
N ILE A 62 -11.03 14.09 -0.71
CA ILE A 62 -10.03 13.09 -0.25
C ILE A 62 -8.66 13.53 -0.74
N MET A 63 -8.52 13.83 -2.03
CA MET A 63 -7.25 14.28 -2.61
C MET A 63 -6.71 15.53 -1.91
N LYS A 64 -7.58 16.53 -1.67
CA LYS A 64 -7.22 17.76 -0.95
C LYS A 64 -6.73 17.49 0.48
N LEU A 65 -7.41 16.61 1.21
CA LEU A 65 -7.04 16.24 2.58
C LEU A 65 -5.72 15.46 2.61
N SER A 66 -5.58 14.45 1.76
CA SER A 66 -4.35 13.66 1.62
C SER A 66 -3.14 14.53 1.27
N HIS A 67 -3.28 15.45 0.30
CA HIS A 67 -2.19 16.37 -0.06
C HIS A 67 -1.85 17.34 1.08
N ALA A 68 -2.85 17.81 1.85
CA ALA A 68 -2.58 18.65 3.01
C ALA A 68 -1.77 17.91 4.09
N ILE A 69 -2.12 16.65 4.37
CA ILE A 69 -1.38 15.78 5.30
C ILE A 69 0.05 15.56 4.80
N VAL A 70 0.22 15.16 3.53
CA VAL A 70 1.54 14.93 2.93
C VAL A 70 2.40 16.20 2.97
N ARG A 71 1.83 17.37 2.64
CA ARG A 71 2.54 18.65 2.70
C ARG A 71 2.99 18.98 4.11
N LYS A 72 2.13 18.79 5.11
CA LYS A 72 2.47 19.03 6.52
C LYS A 72 3.58 18.10 7.01
N LEU A 73 3.53 16.81 6.66
CA LEU A 73 4.57 15.84 6.99
C LEU A 73 5.90 16.19 6.32
N ARG A 74 5.89 16.47 5.01
CA ARG A 74 7.09 16.82 4.25
C ARG A 74 7.71 18.16 4.67
N ALA A 75 6.90 19.12 5.11
CA ALA A 75 7.41 20.38 5.65
C ALA A 75 8.28 20.18 6.90
N GLN A 76 8.13 19.05 7.59
CA GLN A 76 8.97 18.69 8.74
C GLN A 76 10.15 17.80 8.33
N GLY A 77 10.21 17.33 7.08
CA GLY A 77 11.26 16.46 6.54
C GLY A 77 10.72 15.19 5.92
N HIS A 78 11.60 14.30 5.49
CA HIS A 78 11.21 13.00 4.94
C HIS A 78 10.42 12.17 5.95
N PHE A 79 9.46 11.40 5.44
CA PHE A 79 8.62 10.52 6.23
C PHE A 79 8.35 9.21 5.49
N MET A 80 8.24 8.15 6.27
CA MET A 80 7.79 6.86 5.76
C MET A 80 6.34 6.60 6.17
N SER A 81 5.68 5.69 5.47
CA SER A 81 4.37 5.19 5.87
C SER A 81 4.40 3.69 6.11
N ILE A 82 3.63 3.24 7.09
CA ILE A 82 3.47 1.84 7.44
C ILE A 82 1.99 1.49 7.32
N HIS A 83 1.68 0.46 6.55
CA HIS A 83 0.35 -0.15 6.58
C HIS A 83 0.36 -1.33 7.55
N LEU A 84 -0.17 -1.10 8.75
CA LEU A 84 -0.18 -2.05 9.85
C LEU A 84 -1.49 -2.82 9.87
N ARG A 85 -1.48 -4.04 9.31
CA ARG A 85 -2.64 -4.94 9.26
C ARG A 85 -2.66 -5.86 10.48
N PHE A 86 -3.24 -5.39 11.59
CA PHE A 86 -3.31 -6.11 12.86
C PHE A 86 -4.71 -6.03 13.51
N GLU A 87 -5.74 -6.03 12.68
CA GLU A 87 -7.15 -5.98 13.07
C GLU A 87 -7.72 -7.40 13.30
N MET A 88 -8.85 -7.48 14.00
CA MET A 88 -9.48 -8.72 14.45
C MET A 88 -9.73 -9.72 13.30
N ASP A 89 -10.24 -9.24 12.17
CA ASP A 89 -10.57 -10.07 11.01
C ASP A 89 -9.32 -10.73 10.39
N MET A 90 -8.22 -9.96 10.30
CA MET A 90 -6.95 -10.46 9.80
C MET A 90 -6.33 -11.49 10.73
N LEU A 91 -6.36 -11.23 12.04
CA LEU A 91 -5.79 -12.11 13.04
C LEU A 91 -6.57 -13.43 13.15
N ALA A 92 -7.90 -13.36 13.12
CA ALA A 92 -8.79 -14.51 13.07
C ALA A 92 -8.62 -15.30 11.76
N PHE A 93 -8.43 -14.63 10.62
CA PHE A 93 -8.13 -15.28 9.35
C PHE A 93 -6.78 -16.01 9.39
N ALA A 94 -5.75 -15.34 9.91
CA ALA A 94 -4.39 -15.87 9.98
C ALA A 94 -4.27 -17.04 10.96
N GLY A 95 -5.05 -17.05 12.06
CA GLY A 95 -4.98 -18.08 13.10
C GLY A 95 -3.75 -17.96 14.00
N CYS A 96 -3.18 -16.76 14.11
CA CYS A 96 -1.96 -16.52 14.87
C CYS A 96 -2.27 -16.14 16.32
N LEU A 97 -2.81 -17.08 17.09
CA LEU A 97 -3.50 -16.81 18.35
C LEU A 97 -2.62 -16.83 19.62
N LYS A 98 -1.45 -17.49 19.62
CA LYS A 98 -0.65 -17.72 20.86
C LYS A 98 -0.12 -16.43 21.52
N ILE A 99 -0.05 -15.32 20.79
CA ILE A 99 0.40 -14.01 21.30
C ILE A 99 -0.67 -13.25 22.12
N PHE A 100 -1.89 -13.78 22.16
CA PHE A 100 -3.06 -13.18 22.83
C PHE A 100 -3.41 -13.93 24.13
N THR A 101 -4.09 -13.25 25.05
CA THR A 101 -4.57 -13.86 26.29
C THR A 101 -5.65 -14.93 26.02
N PRO A 102 -5.92 -15.86 26.95
CA PRO A 102 -6.96 -16.87 26.76
C PRO A 102 -8.33 -16.27 26.36
N GLU A 103 -8.69 -15.12 26.92
CA GLU A 103 -9.94 -14.40 26.65
C GLU A 103 -9.94 -13.83 25.22
N GLU A 104 -8.87 -13.14 24.83
CA GLU A 104 -8.69 -12.61 23.47
C GLU A 104 -8.68 -13.73 22.42
N GLN A 105 -8.07 -14.89 22.74
CA GLN A 105 -8.07 -16.06 21.86
C GLN A 105 -9.49 -16.59 21.62
N GLN A 106 -10.36 -16.59 22.65
CA GLN A 106 -11.76 -17.02 22.49
C GLN A 106 -12.52 -16.08 21.55
N ILE A 107 -12.30 -14.77 21.67
CA ILE A 107 -12.91 -13.77 20.78
C ILE A 107 -12.50 -14.04 19.32
N LEU A 108 -11.19 -14.22 19.05
CA LEU A 108 -10.70 -14.48 17.70
C LEU A 108 -11.19 -15.82 17.13
N LYS A 109 -11.28 -16.88 17.97
CA LYS A 109 -11.83 -18.18 17.57
C LYS A 109 -13.31 -18.08 17.20
N LYS A 110 -14.11 -17.38 18.01
CA LYS A 110 -15.53 -17.15 17.76
C LYS A 110 -15.74 -16.37 16.46
N TYR A 111 -15.04 -15.23 16.30
CA TYR A 111 -15.10 -14.44 15.08
C TYR A 111 -14.74 -15.28 13.85
N ARG A 112 -13.75 -16.17 13.98
CA ARG A 112 -13.36 -17.05 12.89
C ARG A 112 -14.47 -18.00 12.46
N GLN A 113 -15.09 -18.68 13.44
CA GLN A 113 -16.15 -19.65 13.21
C GLN A 113 -17.36 -19.01 12.52
N GLU A 114 -17.67 -17.76 12.84
CA GLU A 114 -18.80 -17.02 12.27
C GLU A 114 -18.53 -16.49 10.86
N ASN A 115 -17.27 -16.16 10.51
CA ASN A 115 -16.95 -15.40 9.30
C ASN A 115 -16.13 -16.15 8.25
N PHE A 116 -15.48 -17.27 8.60
CA PHE A 116 -14.60 -18.00 7.68
C PHE A 116 -14.91 -19.49 7.64
N ALA A 117 -14.60 -20.11 6.49
CA ALA A 117 -14.68 -21.55 6.35
C ALA A 117 -13.80 -22.27 7.38
N GLU A 118 -14.30 -23.41 7.85
CA GLU A 118 -13.60 -24.27 8.78
C GLU A 118 -12.24 -24.68 8.19
N LYS A 119 -11.20 -24.52 9.01
CA LYS A 119 -9.83 -24.81 8.64
C LYS A 119 -9.00 -25.02 9.88
N GLU A 120 -8.24 -26.11 9.90
CA GLU A 120 -7.25 -26.35 10.93
C GLU A 120 -6.07 -25.38 10.76
N LEU A 121 -5.80 -24.60 11.80
CA LEU A 121 -4.72 -23.61 11.82
C LEU A 121 -3.85 -23.86 13.05
N GLU A 122 -2.68 -24.46 12.83
CA GLU A 122 -1.66 -24.65 13.85
C GLU A 122 -0.71 -23.43 13.86
N TYR A 123 -0.60 -22.77 15.00
CA TYR A 123 0.09 -21.48 15.16
C TYR A 123 1.58 -21.57 14.79
N ASP A 124 2.32 -22.55 15.31
CA ASP A 124 3.78 -22.63 15.18
C ASP A 124 4.15 -22.80 13.71
N THR A 125 3.44 -23.67 13.00
CA THR A 125 3.57 -23.90 11.56
C THR A 125 3.25 -22.63 10.78
N ARG A 126 2.17 -21.92 11.12
CA ARG A 126 1.80 -20.67 10.41
C ARG A 126 2.84 -19.57 10.63
N ARG A 127 3.34 -19.44 11.85
CA ARG A 127 4.37 -18.47 12.23
C ARG A 127 5.67 -18.77 11.48
N ALA A 128 6.13 -20.02 11.49
CA ALA A 128 7.32 -20.47 10.76
C ALA A 128 7.20 -20.30 9.24
N MET A 129 5.98 -20.44 8.68
CA MET A 129 5.71 -20.16 7.26
C MET A 129 5.60 -18.66 6.93
N GLY A 130 5.80 -17.75 7.89
CA GLY A 130 5.65 -16.31 7.69
C GLY A 130 4.20 -15.88 7.41
N LYS A 131 3.20 -16.67 7.83
CA LYS A 131 1.79 -16.39 7.54
C LYS A 131 1.11 -15.51 8.58
N CYS A 132 1.76 -15.26 9.72
CA CYS A 132 1.29 -14.33 10.74
C CYS A 132 1.62 -12.88 10.36
N PRO A 133 0.70 -11.92 10.58
CA PRO A 133 1.05 -10.51 10.57
C PRO A 133 2.19 -10.20 11.53
N LEU A 134 3.04 -9.24 11.16
CA LEU A 134 4.06 -8.74 12.09
C LEU A 134 3.38 -7.97 13.22
N THR A 135 3.81 -8.20 14.46
CA THR A 135 3.36 -7.39 15.60
C THR A 135 3.95 -5.98 15.51
N PRO A 136 3.33 -4.94 16.08
CA PRO A 136 3.92 -3.59 16.05
C PRO A 136 5.33 -3.54 16.68
N LYS A 137 5.59 -4.39 17.68
CA LYS A 137 6.94 -4.56 18.26
C LYS A 137 7.94 -5.12 17.23
N GLU A 138 7.56 -6.14 16.48
CA GLU A 138 8.41 -6.72 15.42
C GLU A 138 8.71 -5.70 14.32
N VAL A 139 7.71 -4.94 13.89
CA VAL A 139 7.87 -3.85 12.92
C VAL A 139 8.91 -2.85 13.42
N GLY A 140 8.79 -2.41 14.67
CA GLY A 140 9.75 -1.48 15.26
C GLY A 140 11.17 -2.05 15.34
N LEU A 141 11.32 -3.34 15.67
CA LEU A 141 12.62 -4.02 15.72
C LEU A 141 13.25 -4.19 14.34
N ILE A 142 12.46 -4.44 13.29
CA ILE A 142 12.92 -4.49 11.90
C ILE A 142 13.50 -3.13 11.51
N LEU A 143 12.73 -2.06 11.71
CA LEU A 143 13.16 -0.70 11.36
C LEU A 143 14.43 -0.28 12.10
N ARG A 144 14.52 -0.58 13.40
CA ARG A 144 15.74 -0.33 14.19
C ARG A 144 16.95 -1.06 13.64
N SER A 145 16.79 -2.33 13.28
CA SER A 145 17.88 -3.14 12.71
C SER A 145 18.34 -2.61 11.35
N MET A 146 17.44 -1.99 10.59
CA MET A 146 17.70 -1.34 9.31
C MET A 146 18.30 0.07 9.44
N GLY A 147 18.48 0.59 10.66
CA GLY A 147 19.11 1.89 10.91
C GLY A 147 18.16 3.07 11.10
N PHE A 148 16.83 2.84 11.11
CA PHE A 148 15.88 3.88 11.48
C PHE A 148 15.94 4.14 12.98
N ASP A 149 15.88 5.41 13.39
CA ASP A 149 15.95 5.83 14.78
C ASP A 149 14.67 6.54 15.26
N ASN A 150 14.67 7.04 16.50
CA ASN A 150 13.51 7.71 17.10
C ASN A 150 13.17 9.06 16.44
N SER A 151 14.04 9.59 15.58
CA SER A 151 13.80 10.82 14.83
C SER A 151 12.99 10.56 13.55
N THR A 152 12.90 9.30 13.12
CA THR A 152 12.12 8.86 11.95
C THR A 152 10.66 9.27 12.09
N ARG A 153 10.12 9.97 11.08
CA ARG A 153 8.70 10.31 11.00
C ARG A 153 7.95 9.20 10.30
N ILE A 154 6.92 8.70 10.97
CA ILE A 154 6.14 7.56 10.49
C ILE A 154 4.67 7.96 10.43
N TYR A 155 4.09 7.85 9.24
CA TYR A 155 2.66 7.83 9.05
C TYR A 155 2.12 6.40 9.18
N LEU A 156 1.18 6.17 10.08
CA LEU A 156 0.57 4.87 10.32
C LEU A 156 -0.82 4.78 9.69
N ALA A 157 -0.94 3.95 8.67
CA ALA A 157 -2.22 3.51 8.11
C ALA A 157 -2.62 2.19 8.77
N ALA A 158 -3.63 2.23 9.64
CA ALA A 158 -4.11 1.06 10.36
C ALA A 158 -5.59 1.21 10.67
N GLY A 159 -6.33 0.11 10.64
CA GLY A 159 -7.66 0.03 11.24
C GLY A 159 -7.59 -0.07 12.77
N GLU A 160 -8.70 -0.48 13.37
CA GLU A 160 -8.76 -0.74 14.81
C GLU A 160 -7.89 -1.95 15.17
N LEU A 161 -6.83 -1.70 15.94
CA LEU A 161 -5.88 -2.73 16.33
C LEU A 161 -6.46 -3.63 17.43
N PHE A 162 -6.47 -4.95 17.19
CA PHE A 162 -6.89 -5.90 18.21
C PHE A 162 -5.84 -5.98 19.33
N GLY A 163 -6.29 -5.82 20.58
CA GLY A 163 -5.42 -5.67 21.76
C GLY A 163 -4.88 -4.24 21.98
N GLY A 164 -5.21 -3.30 21.09
CA GLY A 164 -5.04 -1.85 21.28
C GLY A 164 -3.65 -1.41 21.75
N ASP A 165 -3.63 -0.56 22.77
CA ASP A 165 -2.41 0.09 23.28
C ASP A 165 -1.35 -0.89 23.80
N ARG A 166 -1.73 -2.10 24.23
CA ARG A 166 -0.78 -3.14 24.65
C ARG A 166 0.20 -3.48 23.53
N PHE A 167 -0.29 -3.58 22.30
CA PHE A 167 0.55 -3.86 21.12
C PHE A 167 1.18 -2.60 20.54
N MET A 168 0.53 -1.44 20.63
CA MET A 168 1.06 -0.19 20.06
C MET A 168 2.17 0.46 20.88
N LYS A 169 2.14 0.33 22.21
CA LYS A 169 3.11 0.98 23.12
C LYS A 169 4.58 0.69 22.76
N PRO A 170 5.01 -0.55 22.44
CA PRO A 170 6.37 -0.81 22.00
C PRO A 170 6.78 -0.02 20.74
N LEU A 171 5.90 0.06 19.73
CA LEU A 171 6.20 0.78 18.50
C LEU A 171 6.33 2.29 18.76
N ARG A 172 5.40 2.87 19.53
CA ARG A 172 5.46 4.30 19.93
C ARG A 172 6.71 4.63 20.75
N THR A 173 7.17 3.69 21.58
CA THR A 173 8.39 3.87 22.38
C THR A 173 9.63 3.90 21.48
N LEU A 174 9.68 3.03 20.46
CA LEU A 174 10.79 3.00 19.50
C LEU A 174 10.75 4.20 18.54
N PHE A 175 9.56 4.65 18.16
CA PHE A 175 9.32 5.71 17.18
C PHE A 175 8.25 6.69 17.70
N PRO A 176 8.65 7.73 18.45
CA PRO A 176 7.71 8.67 19.07
C PRO A 176 7.02 9.59 18.06
N ARG A 177 7.61 9.81 16.87
CA ARG A 177 7.02 10.62 15.78
C ARG A 177 6.12 9.77 14.89
N LEU A 178 5.08 9.20 15.53
CA LEU A 178 4.11 8.31 14.90
C LEU A 178 2.76 9.01 14.78
N GLU A 179 2.38 9.34 13.55
CA GLU A 179 1.19 10.11 13.22
C GLU A 179 0.26 9.33 12.28
N ASN A 180 -1.02 9.70 12.21
CA ASN A 180 -2.03 9.17 11.29
C ASN A 180 -2.95 10.30 10.81
N HIS A 181 -3.92 10.00 9.92
CA HIS A 181 -4.85 11.01 9.40
C HIS A 181 -5.58 11.78 10.51
N SER A 182 -5.90 11.14 11.64
CA SER A 182 -6.59 11.76 12.77
C SER A 182 -5.72 12.78 13.52
N SER A 183 -4.42 12.51 13.65
CA SER A 183 -3.47 13.40 14.33
C SER A 183 -2.94 14.55 13.45
N VAL A 184 -2.87 14.35 12.13
CA VAL A 184 -2.27 15.33 11.21
C VAL A 184 -3.31 16.21 10.55
N GLY A 185 -4.52 15.70 10.32
CA GLY A 185 -5.59 16.37 9.60
C GLY A 185 -6.08 17.67 10.26
N PRO A 186 -6.70 18.60 9.50
CA PRO A 186 -7.28 19.81 10.06
C PRO A 186 -8.50 19.48 10.93
N VAL A 187 -8.47 19.87 12.22
CA VAL A 187 -9.52 19.59 13.22
C VAL A 187 -10.92 19.98 12.72
N GLU A 188 -11.03 21.09 11.98
CA GLU A 188 -12.28 21.61 11.40
C GLU A 188 -12.88 20.77 10.27
N LYS A 189 -12.13 19.81 9.70
CA LYS A 189 -12.61 18.87 8.65
C LYS A 189 -12.69 17.43 9.12
N LEU A 190 -12.35 17.19 10.38
CA LEU A 190 -12.29 15.87 11.01
C LEU A 190 -13.67 15.43 11.51
N GLU A 191 -14.58 16.35 11.81
CA GLU A 191 -15.85 16.00 12.45
C GLU A 191 -16.90 15.38 11.51
N GLU A 192 -16.81 15.57 10.18
CA GLU A 192 -17.83 15.07 9.25
C GLU A 192 -17.41 13.86 8.39
N ASN A 193 -16.13 13.46 8.35
CA ASN A 193 -15.69 12.53 7.29
C ASN A 193 -14.49 11.60 7.58
N THR A 194 -13.98 11.48 8.80
CA THR A 194 -12.81 10.60 9.07
C THR A 194 -13.16 9.19 9.56
N GLN A 195 -14.44 8.84 9.70
CA GLN A 195 -14.85 7.48 10.04
C GLN A 195 -15.18 6.66 8.78
N GLY A 196 -14.64 5.44 8.70
CA GLY A 196 -14.93 4.49 7.62
C GLY A 196 -14.08 4.70 6.35
N LEU A 197 -14.69 4.48 5.18
CA LEU A 197 -14.00 4.36 3.88
C LEU A 197 -13.18 5.59 3.48
N VAL A 198 -13.56 6.78 3.93
CA VAL A 198 -12.86 8.04 3.61
C VAL A 198 -11.49 8.08 4.28
N GLY A 199 -11.38 7.67 5.55
CA GLY A 199 -10.10 7.57 6.27
C GLY A 199 -9.13 6.62 5.56
N SER A 200 -9.62 5.44 5.14
CA SER A 200 -8.82 4.49 4.38
C SER A 200 -8.40 5.02 3.00
N ALA A 201 -9.25 5.80 2.33
CA ALA A 201 -8.88 6.45 1.07
C ALA A 201 -7.79 7.52 1.27
N VAL A 202 -7.85 8.26 2.39
CA VAL A 202 -6.80 9.20 2.77
C VAL A 202 -5.50 8.47 3.06
N ASP A 203 -5.55 7.41 3.86
CA ASP A 203 -4.41 6.56 4.18
C ASP A 203 -3.76 6.00 2.91
N TYR A 204 -4.56 5.53 1.94
CA TYR A 204 -4.08 5.03 0.65
C TYR A 204 -3.23 6.10 -0.05
N MET A 205 -3.75 7.31 -0.18
CA MET A 205 -3.03 8.39 -0.86
C MET A 205 -1.77 8.85 -0.11
N VAL A 206 -1.80 8.90 1.22
CA VAL A 206 -0.60 9.22 2.01
C VAL A 206 0.45 8.13 1.87
N CYS A 207 0.06 6.85 1.87
CA CYS A 207 0.96 5.71 1.62
C CYS A 207 1.54 5.69 0.20
N LEU A 208 0.76 6.09 -0.80
CA LEU A 208 1.24 6.24 -2.18
C LEU A 208 2.30 7.35 -2.29
N LEU A 209 2.10 8.45 -1.57
CA LEU A 209 2.94 9.65 -1.68
C LEU A 209 4.12 9.69 -0.70
N SER A 210 4.18 8.84 0.32
CA SER A 210 5.32 8.80 1.25
C SER A 210 6.63 8.45 0.56
N ASP A 211 7.76 8.84 1.18
CA ASP A 211 9.09 8.58 0.62
C ASP A 211 9.37 7.06 0.61
N ILE A 212 9.03 6.39 1.71
CA ILE A 212 9.14 4.93 1.88
C ILE A 212 7.78 4.38 2.29
N PHE A 213 7.39 3.21 1.77
CA PHE A 213 6.20 2.48 2.20
C PHE A 213 6.59 1.09 2.72
N MET A 214 6.00 0.66 3.84
CA MET A 214 6.21 -0.68 4.40
C MET A 214 4.88 -1.32 4.79
N PRO A 215 4.43 -2.38 4.11
CA PRO A 215 3.32 -3.19 4.58
C PRO A 215 3.79 -4.19 5.65
N THR A 216 2.96 -4.45 6.66
CA THR A 216 3.26 -5.45 7.72
C THR A 216 2.68 -6.83 7.44
N TYR A 217 1.86 -6.93 6.38
CA TYR A 217 1.21 -8.15 5.92
C TYR A 217 0.98 -8.10 4.42
N ASP A 218 1.54 -9.07 3.70
CA ASP A 218 1.43 -9.27 2.25
C ASP A 218 0.55 -10.49 1.88
N GLY A 219 -0.31 -10.95 2.80
CA GLY A 219 -1.36 -11.93 2.47
C GLY A 219 -2.52 -11.27 1.70
N PRO A 220 -3.78 -11.72 1.87
CA PRO A 220 -4.93 -11.12 1.15
C PRO A 220 -5.27 -9.72 1.71
N SER A 221 -4.41 -8.73 1.47
CA SER A 221 -4.65 -7.32 1.75
C SER A 221 -4.71 -6.56 0.42
N ASN A 222 -5.93 -6.25 -0.02
CA ASN A 222 -6.13 -5.44 -1.23
C ASN A 222 -5.48 -4.05 -1.09
N PHE A 223 -5.48 -3.49 0.12
CA PHE A 223 -4.87 -2.18 0.39
C PHE A 223 -3.36 -2.19 0.10
N ALA A 224 -2.61 -3.09 0.74
CA ALA A 224 -1.17 -3.18 0.55
C ALA A 224 -0.83 -3.52 -0.90
N ASN A 225 -1.47 -4.53 -1.48
CA ASN A 225 -1.21 -4.97 -2.85
C ASN A 225 -1.43 -3.85 -3.88
N ASN A 226 -2.53 -3.11 -3.76
CA ASN A 226 -2.80 -1.99 -4.65
C ASN A 226 -1.78 -0.84 -4.48
N ILE A 227 -1.30 -0.58 -3.26
CA ILE A 227 -0.24 0.43 -3.05
C ILE A 227 1.09 -0.04 -3.65
N LEU A 228 1.44 -1.32 -3.51
CA LEU A 228 2.65 -1.88 -4.10
C LEU A 228 2.68 -1.67 -5.62
N GLY A 229 1.61 -2.04 -6.32
CA GLY A 229 1.51 -1.86 -7.77
C GLY A 229 1.40 -0.39 -8.19
N HIS A 230 0.70 0.45 -7.42
CA HIS A 230 0.59 1.87 -7.73
C HIS A 230 1.93 2.60 -7.53
N ARG A 231 2.68 2.29 -6.47
CA ARG A 231 4.03 2.83 -6.26
C ARG A 231 5.02 2.32 -7.31
N LEU A 232 4.87 1.09 -7.79
CA LEU A 232 5.62 0.56 -8.92
C LEU A 232 5.31 1.38 -10.20
N TYR A 233 4.03 1.57 -10.51
CA TYR A 233 3.56 2.34 -11.66
C TYR A 233 4.01 3.81 -11.61
N TYR A 234 3.96 4.43 -10.43
CA TYR A 234 4.24 5.84 -10.23
C TYR A 234 5.72 6.14 -9.95
N GLY A 235 6.60 5.61 -10.80
CA GLY A 235 8.04 5.88 -10.76
C GLY A 235 8.85 4.99 -9.82
N PHE A 236 8.47 3.71 -9.68
CA PHE A 236 9.22 2.71 -8.91
C PHE A 236 9.55 3.15 -7.47
N ARG A 237 8.59 3.79 -6.80
CA ARG A 237 8.82 4.40 -5.48
C ARG A 237 9.27 3.36 -4.46
N THR A 238 10.13 3.79 -3.53
CA THR A 238 10.78 2.91 -2.55
C THR A 238 9.76 2.20 -1.67
N ILE A 239 9.91 0.88 -1.57
CA ILE A 239 9.10 0.00 -0.72
C ILE A 239 10.04 -0.85 0.12
N ILE A 240 9.80 -0.95 1.42
CA ILE A 240 10.41 -1.97 2.27
C ILE A 240 9.40 -3.09 2.42
N LEU A 241 9.65 -4.23 1.78
CA LEU A 241 8.81 -5.43 1.90
C LEU A 241 9.51 -6.46 2.79
N PRO A 242 9.08 -6.66 4.05
CA PRO A 242 9.70 -7.64 4.93
C PRO A 242 9.43 -9.07 4.46
N ASP A 243 10.49 -9.87 4.28
CA ASP A 243 10.33 -11.30 4.06
C ASP A 243 9.94 -11.97 5.38
N ARG A 244 8.63 -12.02 5.64
CA ARG A 244 8.07 -12.58 6.89
C ARG A 244 8.47 -14.04 7.10
N LYS A 245 8.67 -14.80 6.03
CA LYS A 245 9.08 -16.21 6.11
C LYS A 245 10.55 -16.33 6.53
N ALA A 246 11.43 -15.52 5.95
CA ALA A 246 12.84 -15.49 6.33
C ALA A 246 13.07 -14.85 7.71
N LEU A 247 12.22 -13.90 8.12
CA LEU A 247 12.26 -13.26 9.43
C LEU A 247 11.70 -14.14 10.55
N ALA A 248 10.76 -15.04 10.26
CA ALA A 248 10.11 -15.90 11.25
C ALA A 248 11.09 -16.62 12.20
N PRO A 249 12.12 -17.36 11.73
CA PRO A 249 13.05 -18.03 12.64
C PRO A 249 13.82 -17.04 13.52
N VAL A 250 14.17 -15.86 13.01
CA VAL A 250 14.89 -14.83 13.78
C VAL A 250 14.06 -14.32 14.97
N PHE A 251 12.75 -14.18 14.78
CA PHE A 251 11.83 -13.76 15.83
C PHE A 251 11.47 -14.89 16.80
N ILE A 252 11.29 -16.12 16.31
CA ILE A 252 11.08 -17.30 17.16
C ILE A 252 12.28 -17.50 18.10
N ASP A 253 13.51 -17.42 17.58
CA ASP A 253 14.73 -17.50 18.38
C ASP A 253 14.73 -16.44 19.49
N ARG A 254 14.37 -15.20 19.15
CA ARG A 254 14.30 -14.10 20.12
C ARG A 254 13.23 -14.34 21.20
N GLU A 255 12.06 -14.85 20.82
CA GLU A 255 10.99 -15.24 21.76
C GLU A 255 11.47 -16.33 22.73
N ASN A 256 12.32 -17.25 22.25
CA ASN A 256 12.96 -18.30 23.04
C ASN A 256 14.21 -17.84 23.82
N GLY A 257 14.52 -16.54 23.84
CA GLY A 257 15.62 -15.96 24.62
C GLY A 257 16.95 -15.82 23.88
N LEU A 258 17.07 -16.27 22.63
CA LEU A 258 18.28 -16.13 21.81
C LEU A 258 18.36 -14.73 21.19
N THR A 259 18.96 -13.80 21.93
CA THR A 259 19.06 -12.37 21.55
C THR A 259 20.37 -12.00 20.85
N ALA A 260 21.41 -12.81 20.99
CA ALA A 260 22.72 -12.53 20.41
C ALA A 260 22.65 -12.44 18.88
N GLY A 261 23.24 -11.38 18.31
CA GLY A 261 23.27 -11.15 16.86
C GLY A 261 21.91 -10.87 16.21
N PHE A 262 20.87 -10.59 16.98
CA PHE A 262 19.51 -10.38 16.46
C PHE A 262 19.46 -9.32 15.33
N GLU A 263 20.02 -8.13 15.58
CA GLU A 263 19.98 -7.02 14.61
C GLU A 263 20.70 -7.38 13.30
N GLU A 264 21.84 -8.06 13.39
CA GLU A 264 22.61 -8.48 12.22
C GLU A 264 21.86 -9.54 11.40
N ARG A 265 21.19 -10.50 12.06
CA ARG A 265 20.34 -11.48 11.37
C ARG A 265 19.17 -10.82 10.66
N VAL A 266 18.50 -9.85 11.30
CA VAL A 266 17.42 -9.08 10.67
C VAL A 266 17.95 -8.29 9.48
N ARG A 267 19.06 -7.57 9.66
CA ARG A 267 19.69 -6.78 8.59
C ARG A 267 20.06 -7.65 7.39
N ARG A 268 20.63 -8.83 7.61
CA ARG A 268 20.96 -9.78 6.54
C ARG A 268 19.72 -10.25 5.76
N VAL A 269 18.61 -10.51 6.44
CA VAL A 269 17.36 -10.87 5.77
C VAL A 269 16.84 -9.69 4.96
N MET A 270 16.83 -8.49 5.53
CA MET A 270 16.34 -7.28 4.88
C MET A 270 17.25 -6.76 3.75
N PHE A 271 18.55 -7.06 3.75
CA PHE A 271 19.46 -6.66 2.67
C PHE A 271 19.16 -7.39 1.35
N ASN A 272 18.62 -8.60 1.44
CA ASN A 272 18.27 -9.41 0.27
C ASN A 272 16.88 -9.06 -0.30
N THR A 273 16.12 -8.18 0.34
CA THR A 273 14.80 -7.77 -0.17
C THR A 273 14.95 -6.66 -1.20
N LYS A 274 14.07 -6.68 -2.21
CA LYS A 274 14.03 -5.62 -3.23
C LYS A 274 13.37 -4.38 -2.64
N PHE A 275 14.02 -3.23 -2.76
CA PHE A 275 13.48 -1.95 -2.29
C PHE A 275 12.52 -1.29 -3.30
N GLY A 276 11.64 -2.08 -3.90
CA GLY A 276 10.85 -1.70 -5.07
C GLY A 276 11.58 -2.03 -6.39
N GLY A 277 11.25 -1.28 -7.45
CA GLY A 277 11.82 -1.47 -8.78
C GLY A 277 11.13 -2.55 -9.64
N PRO A 278 11.31 -2.49 -10.97
CA PRO A 278 10.71 -3.44 -11.88
C PRO A 278 11.29 -4.84 -11.67
N HIS A 279 10.43 -5.85 -11.67
CA HIS A 279 10.85 -7.24 -11.59
C HIS A 279 9.86 -8.14 -12.30
N LYS A 280 10.35 -9.29 -12.77
CA LYS A 280 9.51 -10.29 -13.41
C LYS A 280 8.50 -10.83 -12.40
N ARG A 281 7.22 -10.75 -12.75
CA ARG A 281 6.11 -11.32 -11.99
C ARG A 281 6.27 -12.85 -11.90
N ILE A 282 6.19 -13.41 -10.69
CA ILE A 282 6.27 -14.86 -10.44
C ILE A 282 4.99 -15.29 -9.75
N ARG A 283 4.26 -16.25 -10.32
CA ARG A 283 3.03 -16.78 -9.70
C ARG A 283 3.30 -17.23 -8.26
N PRO A 284 2.46 -16.86 -7.29
CA PRO A 284 1.10 -16.31 -7.45
C PRO A 284 1.00 -14.78 -7.38
N GLU A 285 2.07 -14.02 -7.65
CA GLU A 285 2.03 -12.55 -7.66
C GLU A 285 0.98 -12.03 -8.67
N SER A 286 0.16 -11.08 -8.23
CA SER A 286 -0.93 -10.50 -9.02
C SER A 286 -0.44 -9.32 -9.87
N PHE A 287 -1.09 -9.11 -11.02
CA PHE A 287 -0.90 -7.93 -11.85
C PHE A 287 -1.11 -6.62 -11.05
N TYR A 288 -2.03 -6.61 -10.09
CA TYR A 288 -2.32 -5.41 -9.29
C TYR A 288 -1.22 -5.08 -8.28
N THR A 289 -0.41 -6.07 -7.89
CA THR A 289 0.79 -5.89 -7.06
C THR A 289 2.01 -5.55 -7.91
N ASN A 290 2.12 -6.18 -9.08
CA ASN A 290 3.22 -5.99 -10.02
C ASN A 290 2.70 -5.98 -11.45
N SER A 291 2.62 -4.78 -12.02
CA SER A 291 2.09 -4.54 -13.35
C SER A 291 3.19 -4.43 -14.43
N TRP A 292 4.40 -4.85 -14.09
CA TRP A 292 5.53 -4.94 -15.01
C TRP A 292 5.50 -6.28 -15.77
N PRO A 293 5.79 -6.29 -17.10
CA PRO A 293 6.18 -5.13 -17.91
C PRO A 293 5.00 -4.39 -18.57
N GLU A 294 3.76 -4.87 -18.46
CA GLU A 294 2.69 -4.50 -19.39
C GLU A 294 2.22 -3.04 -19.27
N CYS A 295 2.42 -2.42 -18.11
CA CYS A 295 2.07 -1.00 -17.90
C CYS A 295 3.18 -0.03 -18.27
N PHE A 296 4.31 -0.52 -18.76
CA PHE A 296 5.50 0.27 -19.00
C PHE A 296 5.97 0.08 -20.44
N CYS A 297 6.51 1.15 -20.99
CA CYS A 297 7.28 1.02 -22.21
C CYS A 297 8.56 0.20 -21.95
N GLN A 298 9.08 -0.42 -23.00
CA GLN A 298 10.27 -1.25 -22.96
C GLN A 298 11.42 -0.54 -23.66
N MET A 299 12.58 -0.48 -23.01
CA MET A 299 13.80 0.09 -23.60
C MET A 299 14.28 -0.69 -24.83
N SER A 300 14.03 -2.00 -24.86
CA SER A 300 14.37 -2.90 -25.96
C SER A 300 13.15 -3.77 -26.29
N ALA A 301 12.17 -3.15 -26.94
CA ALA A 301 10.92 -3.81 -27.32
C ALA A 301 11.09 -4.66 -28.60
N ARG A 302 10.37 -5.78 -28.68
CA ARG A 302 10.19 -6.52 -29.94
C ARG A 302 9.18 -5.84 -30.86
N ASP A 303 8.15 -5.23 -30.28
CA ASP A 303 7.14 -4.44 -30.96
C ASP A 303 7.49 -2.94 -30.82
N PRO A 304 7.62 -2.18 -31.92
CA PRO A 304 7.83 -0.73 -31.86
C PRO A 304 6.79 0.02 -31.02
N ALA A 305 5.55 -0.47 -30.95
CA ALA A 305 4.49 0.13 -30.13
C ALA A 305 4.74 0.05 -28.63
N ASP A 306 5.60 -0.86 -28.18
CA ASP A 306 6.03 -0.98 -26.78
C ASP A 306 7.26 -0.14 -26.45
N GLN A 307 7.93 0.46 -27.45
CA GLN A 307 9.21 1.12 -27.22
C GLN A 307 9.05 2.40 -26.39
N CYS A 308 9.97 2.62 -25.44
CA CYS A 308 9.98 3.86 -24.68
C CYS A 308 10.22 5.06 -25.59
N PRO A 309 9.50 6.19 -25.37
CA PRO A 309 9.83 7.44 -26.03
C PRO A 309 11.30 7.78 -25.80
N PRO A 310 12.01 8.30 -26.81
CA PRO A 310 13.43 8.65 -26.70
C PRO A 310 13.68 9.83 -25.75
N GLU A 311 12.65 10.62 -25.45
CA GLU A 311 12.71 11.76 -24.53
C GLU A 311 12.45 11.30 -23.09
N ASN A 312 13.18 11.89 -22.13
CA ASN A 312 13.06 11.56 -20.70
C ASN A 312 11.67 11.95 -20.17
N VAL A 313 10.74 11.00 -20.18
CA VAL A 313 9.34 11.17 -19.75
C VAL A 313 9.22 11.74 -18.33
N LEU A 314 10.23 11.52 -17.46
CA LEU A 314 10.26 12.07 -16.10
C LEU A 314 10.38 13.61 -16.09
N GLU A 315 11.15 14.21 -17.00
CA GLU A 315 11.25 15.67 -17.13
C GLU A 315 9.92 16.29 -17.59
N VAL A 316 9.20 15.59 -18.47
CA VAL A 316 7.88 16.02 -18.96
C VAL A 316 6.82 15.94 -17.86
N LEU A 317 6.87 14.90 -17.02
CA LEU A 317 5.93 14.69 -15.92
C LEU A 317 6.18 15.61 -14.72
N ASP A 318 7.43 15.81 -14.31
CA ASP A 318 7.78 16.79 -13.27
C ASP A 318 7.39 18.21 -13.70
N GLY A 319 7.61 18.55 -14.97
CA GLY A 319 7.14 19.82 -15.53
C GLY A 319 5.60 19.96 -15.56
N ARG A 320 4.82 18.86 -15.55
CA ARG A 320 3.35 18.91 -15.46
C ARG A 320 2.87 19.06 -14.02
N LEU A 321 3.47 18.32 -13.08
CA LEU A 321 3.16 18.46 -11.65
C LEU A 321 3.53 19.86 -11.12
N GLN A 322 4.66 20.44 -11.55
CA GLN A 322 5.04 21.80 -11.19
C GLN A 322 4.11 22.87 -11.80
N ARG A 323 3.57 22.64 -13.00
CA ARG A 323 2.57 23.53 -13.62
C ARG A 323 1.23 23.51 -12.88
N GLU A 324 0.81 22.33 -12.43
CA GLU A 324 -0.41 22.19 -11.61
C GLU A 324 -0.26 22.77 -10.19
N GLU A 325 0.96 22.88 -9.66
CA GLU A 325 1.24 23.58 -8.39
C GLU A 325 1.34 25.11 -8.56
N GLY A 326 1.65 25.62 -9.75
CA GLY A 326 1.82 27.05 -10.05
C GLY A 326 0.52 27.84 -10.33
N GLU A 327 -0.64 27.17 -10.47
CA GLU A 327 -1.93 27.80 -10.81
C GLU A 327 -2.76 28.29 -9.60
N PHE A 328 -2.19 28.29 -8.39
CA PHE A 328 -2.80 29.02 -7.26
C PHE A 328 -2.25 30.44 -7.21
N PRO A 329 -3.06 31.49 -7.51
CA PRO A 329 -2.57 32.86 -7.40
C PRO A 329 -2.29 33.15 -5.92
N GLY A 330 -1.02 33.36 -5.61
CA GLY A 330 -0.58 33.93 -4.34
C GLY A 330 -1.18 35.33 -4.13
N PRO A 331 -1.20 35.84 -2.89
CA PRO A 331 -1.87 37.09 -2.58
C PRO A 331 -1.19 38.25 -3.32
N VAL A 332 -2.01 39.06 -3.98
CA VAL A 332 -1.61 40.31 -4.65
C VAL A 332 -0.90 41.19 -3.63
N LYS A 333 0.41 41.36 -3.79
CA LYS A 333 1.15 42.44 -3.12
C LYS A 333 0.82 43.74 -3.84
N THR A 334 0.11 44.64 -3.17
CA THR A 334 0.00 46.04 -3.59
C THR A 334 1.38 46.68 -3.46
N SER A 335 2.07 46.88 -4.58
CA SER A 335 3.27 47.73 -4.63
C SER A 335 2.85 49.18 -4.90
N ASN A 336 3.21 50.05 -3.97
CA ASN A 336 3.09 51.49 -4.04
C ASN A 336 3.73 52.04 -5.31
N TRP A 337 2.99 52.90 -6.02
CA TRP A 337 3.54 53.78 -7.04
C TRP A 337 4.24 54.95 -6.37
N THR A 338 5.53 55.10 -6.64
CA THR A 338 6.23 56.39 -6.56
C THR A 338 7.14 56.52 -7.78
N ASP A 339 6.97 57.68 -8.42
CA ASP A 339 7.59 58.26 -9.60
C ASP A 339 9.07 57.92 -9.85
N THR A 340 9.48 57.81 -11.12
CA THR A 340 10.31 58.87 -11.74
C THR A 340 10.39 58.78 -13.27
N ILE A 341 10.05 59.93 -13.86
CA ILE A 341 10.38 60.50 -15.17
C ILE A 341 11.80 60.16 -15.65
N VAL A 342 11.95 59.78 -16.92
CA VAL A 342 13.03 60.28 -17.81
C VAL A 342 12.52 60.31 -19.26
N GLU A 343 12.60 61.50 -19.87
CA GLU A 343 12.45 61.81 -21.30
C GLU A 343 13.56 61.15 -22.14
N GLU A 344 13.29 60.85 -23.42
CA GLU A 344 14.08 61.42 -24.54
C GLU A 344 13.55 60.94 -25.91
N ILE A 345 13.14 61.95 -26.69
CA ILE A 345 12.94 62.07 -28.15
C ILE A 345 11.71 61.38 -28.77
#